data_AF-A0A182JU00-F1
#
_entry.id   AF-A0A182JU00-F1
#
_cell.length_a   1.000
_cell.length_b   1.000
_cell.length_c   1.000
_cell.angle_alpha   90.00
_cell.angle_beta   90.00
_cell.angle_gamma   90.00
#
_symmetry.space_group_name_H-M   'P 1'
#
loop_
_entity.id
_entity.type
_entity.pdbx_description
1 polymer ?
#
loop_
_entity_poly.entity_id
_entity_poly.type
_entity_poly.pdbx_seq_one_letter_code
_entity_poly.pdbx_strand_id
1 'polypeptide(L)'
;MYRLLAFIGALSLCFAYALATDCPHCIGPVACGVNQTVPKVTCTPAIVNQTVTLLKEFYKNTTEFTASSKVYSCVKVNFRNSASQVDTFAVQGCTAGSKSICRQPTFDFNGSLNCSSQTSSTSQNNNAQKPFVSVLLSVAFVVGAFAMAS
;
A
#
# COMPACT_ATOMS: atom_id res chain seq x y z
N MET A 1 28.91 29.18 46.29
CA MET A 1 29.05 27.79 45.82
C MET A 1 28.45 27.71 44.42
N TYR A 2 29.28 27.41 43.41
CA TYR A 2 28.85 27.11 42.04
C TYR A 2 28.56 25.61 41.88
N ARG A 3 27.82 25.26 40.81
CA ARG A 3 27.54 23.92 40.23
C ARG A 3 26.24 23.27 40.76
N LEU A 4 25.29 22.75 39.97
CA LEU A 4 25.29 22.15 38.62
C LEU A 4 23.89 22.39 37.97
N LEU A 5 23.78 23.03 36.81
CA LEU A 5 23.50 22.42 35.49
C LEU A 5 22.86 21.01 35.44
N ALA A 6 21.63 20.94 34.91
CA ALA A 6 21.20 20.02 33.84
C ALA A 6 19.70 20.27 33.55
N PHE A 7 19.34 21.24 32.71
CA PHE A 7 19.00 21.01 31.30
C PHE A 7 19.32 19.59 30.80
N ILE A 8 18.31 18.73 30.69
CA ILE A 8 18.08 17.72 29.64
C ILE A 8 16.58 17.39 29.80
N GLY A 9 15.72 18.01 29.01
CA GLY A 9 15.41 17.44 27.70
C GLY A 9 14.05 16.77 27.81
N ALA A 10 13.01 17.60 28.01
CA ALA A 10 11.68 17.20 27.58
C ALA A 10 11.83 16.86 26.10
N LEU A 11 11.88 15.56 25.77
CA LEU A 11 11.74 15.05 24.42
C LEU A 11 10.32 15.42 23.97
N SER A 12 10.14 16.69 23.63
CA SER A 12 9.15 17.15 22.68
C SER A 12 9.58 16.60 21.33
N LEU A 13 9.45 15.29 21.18
CA LEU A 13 9.33 14.62 19.90
C LEU A 13 8.01 15.12 19.31
N CYS A 14 8.05 16.34 18.77
CA CYS A 14 7.20 16.77 17.68
C CYS A 14 7.51 15.84 16.51
N PHE A 15 7.07 14.59 16.60
CA PHE A 15 6.87 13.74 15.44
C PHE A 15 5.87 14.52 14.60
N ALA A 16 6.40 15.19 13.58
CA ALA A 16 5.59 15.73 12.51
C ALA A 16 4.66 14.59 12.09
N TYR A 17 3.37 14.74 12.41
CA TYR A 17 2.34 13.74 12.14
C TYR A 17 2.39 13.44 10.64
N ALA A 18 3.07 12.36 10.27
CA ALA A 18 2.86 11.71 9.00
C ALA A 18 1.37 11.38 8.97
N LEU A 19 0.69 11.67 7.87
CA LEU A 19 -0.74 11.37 7.76
C LEU A 19 -0.90 9.86 7.98
N ALA A 20 -1.44 9.52 9.16
CA ALA A 20 -1.61 8.16 9.62
C ALA A 20 -2.45 7.43 8.58
N THR A 21 -1.81 6.53 7.84
CA THR A 21 -2.47 5.68 6.86
C THR A 21 -2.71 4.34 7.53
N ASP A 22 -3.95 3.88 7.57
CA ASP A 22 -4.25 2.53 8.06
C ASP A 22 -4.28 1.55 6.91
N CYS A 23 -3.33 0.60 6.91
CA CYS A 23 -3.19 -0.44 5.89
C CYS A 23 -3.48 -1.83 6.46
N PRO A 24 -4.05 -2.75 5.67
CA PRO A 24 -4.06 -4.18 6.02
C PRO A 24 -2.64 -4.67 6.30
N HIS A 25 -2.47 -5.43 7.38
CA HIS A 25 -1.18 -5.99 7.76
C HIS A 25 -1.26 -7.47 8.10
N CYS A 26 -0.45 -8.26 7.39
CA CYS A 26 -0.29 -9.68 7.61
C CYS A 26 1.05 -10.12 7.02
N ILE A 27 1.61 -11.21 7.56
CA ILE A 27 2.86 -11.81 7.07
C ILE A 27 2.64 -13.31 6.98
N GLY A 28 2.97 -13.87 5.82
CA GLY A 28 2.85 -15.28 5.52
C GLY A 28 1.54 -15.64 4.78
N PRO A 29 1.58 -16.68 3.93
CA PRO A 29 0.45 -17.07 3.08
C PRO A 29 -0.80 -17.48 3.85
N VAL A 30 -0.64 -18.06 5.05
CA VAL A 30 -1.77 -18.43 5.91
C VAL A 30 -2.49 -17.19 6.44
N ALA A 31 -1.76 -16.24 7.01
CA ALA A 31 -2.33 -15.03 7.60
C ALA A 31 -2.86 -14.04 6.55
N CYS A 32 -2.27 -14.02 5.36
CA CYS A 32 -2.70 -13.17 4.24
C CYS A 32 -3.68 -13.84 3.27
N GLY A 33 -4.19 -15.03 3.61
CA GLY A 33 -5.08 -15.81 2.75
C GLY A 33 -6.41 -15.11 2.46
N VAL A 34 -7.04 -15.48 1.34
CA VAL A 34 -8.28 -14.85 0.83
C VAL A 34 -9.48 -14.95 1.78
N ASN A 35 -9.49 -15.91 2.71
CA ASN A 35 -10.58 -16.14 3.67
C ASN A 35 -10.22 -15.67 5.09
N GLN A 36 -9.12 -14.93 5.26
CA GLN A 36 -8.71 -14.40 6.56
C GLN A 36 -9.15 -12.95 6.73
N THR A 37 -9.59 -12.61 7.94
CA THR A 37 -9.81 -11.22 8.31
C THR A 37 -8.45 -10.59 8.61
N VAL A 38 -7.93 -9.82 7.65
CA VAL A 38 -6.63 -9.13 7.80
C VAL A 38 -6.84 -7.84 8.62
N PRO A 39 -6.18 -7.69 9.78
CA PRO A 39 -6.31 -6.48 10.59
C PRO A 39 -5.68 -5.28 9.88
N LYS A 40 -6.21 -4.09 10.14
CA LYS A 40 -5.58 -2.84 9.72
C LYS A 40 -4.71 -2.29 10.83
N VAL A 41 -3.53 -1.79 10.47
CA VAL A 41 -2.60 -1.14 11.40
C VAL A 41 -2.21 0.21 10.84
N THR A 42 -1.97 1.16 11.74
CA THR A 42 -1.41 2.46 11.37
C THR A 42 0.02 2.29 10.87
N CYS A 43 0.31 2.86 9.69
CA CYS A 43 1.65 2.85 9.14
C CYS A 43 2.61 3.62 10.04
N THR A 44 3.53 2.89 10.65
CA THR A 44 4.65 3.42 11.42
C THR A 44 5.96 3.08 10.71
N PRO A 45 7.07 3.78 11.02
CA PRO A 45 8.38 3.42 10.49
C PRO A 45 8.77 1.95 10.77
N ALA A 46 8.32 1.38 11.89
CA ALA A 46 8.57 -0.03 12.22
C ALA A 46 7.87 -0.99 11.25
N ILE A 47 6.57 -0.79 11.00
CA ILE A 47 5.79 -1.61 10.06
C ILE A 47 6.32 -1.48 8.63
N VAL A 48 6.70 -0.26 8.23
CA VAL A 48 7.32 -0.01 6.93
C VAL A 48 8.64 -0.76 6.79
N ASN A 49 9.54 -0.65 7.77
CA ASN A 49 10.83 -1.34 7.72
C ASN A 49 10.67 -2.86 7.67
N GLN A 50 9.75 -3.41 8.46
CA GLN A 50 9.46 -4.84 8.43
C GLN A 50 8.93 -5.29 7.06
N THR A 51 7.92 -4.59 6.53
CA THR A 51 7.31 -4.89 5.23
C THR A 51 8.36 -4.84 4.12
N VAL A 52 9.12 -3.75 4.04
CA VAL A 52 10.12 -3.56 2.98
C VAL A 52 11.28 -4.53 3.11
N THR A 53 11.66 -4.93 4.34
CA THR A 53 12.69 -5.95 4.56
C THR A 53 12.30 -7.30 3.98
N LEU A 54 11.03 -7.71 4.10
CA LEU A 54 10.54 -8.92 3.46
C LEU A 54 10.52 -8.77 1.93
N LEU A 55 10.14 -7.59 1.42
CA LEU A 55 10.07 -7.33 -0.02
C LEU A 55 11.45 -7.24 -0.72
N LYS A 56 12.55 -7.09 0.04
CA LYS A 56 13.92 -7.15 -0.50
C LYS A 56 14.26 -8.48 -1.15
N GLU A 57 13.54 -9.55 -0.80
CA GLU A 57 13.72 -10.86 -1.43
C GLU A 57 13.35 -10.82 -2.93
N PHE A 58 12.37 -9.99 -3.31
CA PHE A 58 11.84 -9.95 -4.68
C PHE A 58 12.24 -8.69 -5.44
N TYR A 59 12.33 -7.55 -4.76
CA TYR A 59 12.51 -6.23 -5.38
C TYR A 59 13.90 -5.65 -5.15
N LYS A 60 14.43 -5.01 -6.19
CA LYS A 60 15.66 -4.20 -6.15
C LYS A 60 15.33 -2.76 -5.72
N ASN A 61 16.33 -2.00 -5.30
CA ASN A 61 16.22 -0.56 -4.96
C ASN A 61 15.16 -0.23 -3.90
N THR A 62 14.98 -1.09 -2.90
CA THR A 62 13.90 -0.94 -1.90
C THR A 62 14.20 0.09 -0.80
N THR A 63 15.41 0.63 -0.74
CA THR A 63 15.85 1.58 0.30
C THR A 63 15.09 2.90 0.28
N GLU A 64 14.56 3.32 -0.88
CA GLU A 64 13.72 4.53 -0.95
C GLU A 64 12.36 4.36 -0.26
N PHE A 65 11.95 3.12 0.05
CA PHE A 65 10.65 2.79 0.64
C PHE A 65 10.71 2.57 2.17
N THR A 66 11.88 2.60 2.79
CA THR A 66 12.08 2.38 4.24
C THR A 66 12.07 3.65 5.09
N ALA A 67 12.11 4.84 4.48
CA ALA A 67 12.33 6.09 5.19
C ALA A 67 11.11 6.57 6.01
N SER A 68 11.34 7.37 7.05
CA SER A 68 10.29 8.12 7.75
C SER A 68 9.74 9.19 6.81
N SER A 69 8.68 8.85 6.08
CA SER A 69 7.98 9.75 5.17
C SER A 69 6.73 10.31 5.84
N LYS A 70 6.33 11.53 5.44
CA LYS A 70 5.02 12.08 5.82
C LYS A 70 3.85 11.38 5.10
N VAL A 71 4.18 10.58 4.09
CA VAL A 71 3.24 9.88 3.20
C VAL A 71 3.58 8.40 3.18
N TYR A 72 2.57 7.56 3.43
CA TYR A 72 2.65 6.11 3.33
C TYR A 72 1.70 5.59 2.24
N SER A 73 1.99 4.39 1.75
CA SER A 73 1.16 3.65 0.81
C SER A 73 0.96 2.23 1.32
N CYS A 74 -0.20 1.65 1.06
CA CYS A 74 -0.45 0.25 1.33
C CYS A 74 0.12 -0.60 0.19
N VAL A 75 0.64 -1.78 0.54
CA VAL A 75 1.12 -2.77 -0.43
C VAL A 75 0.62 -4.14 -0.06
N LYS A 76 0.30 -4.94 -1.09
CA LYS A 76 0.00 -6.37 -1.00
C LYS A 76 0.83 -7.10 -2.04
N VAL A 77 1.63 -8.06 -1.58
CA VAL A 77 2.49 -8.88 -2.43
C VAL A 77 2.27 -10.35 -2.12
N ASN A 78 2.02 -11.14 -3.16
CA ASN A 78 1.92 -12.58 -3.08
C ASN A 78 2.88 -13.20 -4.09
N PHE A 79 3.58 -14.25 -3.70
CA PHE A 79 4.45 -15.01 -4.58
C PHE A 79 4.07 -16.49 -4.54
N ARG A 80 4.04 -17.09 -5.74
CA ARG A 80 3.79 -18.50 -5.95
C ARG A 80 4.96 -19.09 -6.74
N ASN A 81 5.69 -20.00 -6.11
CA ASN A 81 6.71 -20.80 -6.78
C ASN A 81 6.06 -21.65 -7.89
N SER A 82 6.72 -21.79 -9.05
CA SER A 82 6.23 -22.60 -10.18
C SER A 82 5.89 -24.05 -9.84
N ALA A 83 6.55 -24.63 -8.83
CA ALA A 83 6.27 -25.99 -8.36
C ALA A 83 5.08 -26.09 -7.39
N SER A 84 4.49 -24.97 -6.97
CA SER A 84 3.46 -24.89 -5.93
C SER A 84 2.10 -24.46 -6.49
N GLN A 85 1.02 -25.08 -6.01
CA GLN A 85 -0.35 -24.68 -6.34
C GLN A 85 -0.88 -23.55 -5.44
N VAL A 86 -0.18 -23.26 -4.34
CA VAL A 86 -0.53 -22.24 -3.35
C VAL A 86 0.57 -21.19 -3.24
N ASP A 87 0.21 -20.01 -2.74
CA ASP A 87 1.17 -18.94 -2.51
C ASP A 87 2.17 -19.37 -1.43
N THR A 88 3.47 -19.29 -1.74
CA THR A 88 4.56 -19.67 -0.83
C THR A 88 5.06 -18.49 -0.01
N PHE A 89 4.74 -17.27 -0.44
CA PHE A 89 4.99 -16.03 0.30
C PHE A 89 3.81 -15.09 0.10
N ALA A 90 3.43 -14.39 1.16
CA ALA A 90 2.44 -13.32 1.10
C ALA A 90 2.73 -12.29 2.18
N VAL A 91 2.57 -11.01 1.86
CA VAL A 91 2.68 -9.92 2.81
C VAL A 91 1.71 -8.80 2.44
N GLN A 92 1.08 -8.21 3.45
CA GLN A 92 0.38 -6.95 3.35
C GLN A 92 0.96 -5.99 4.39
N GLY A 93 1.15 -4.72 4.02
CA GLY A 93 1.73 -3.75 4.92
C GLY A 93 1.89 -2.38 4.31
N CYS A 94 2.88 -1.64 4.80
CA CYS A 94 3.10 -0.25 4.45
C CYS A 94 4.45 -0.05 3.75
N THR A 95 4.50 0.92 2.83
CA THR A 95 5.75 1.45 2.27
C THR A 95 5.77 2.97 2.41
N ALA A 96 6.96 3.55 2.56
CA ALA A 96 7.12 4.99 2.57
C ALA A 96 7.11 5.59 1.15
N GLY A 97 6.54 6.78 1.04
CA GLY A 97 6.53 7.58 -0.19
C GLY A 97 5.26 7.41 -1.02
N SER A 98 5.18 8.20 -2.09
CA SER A 98 4.08 8.22 -3.06
C SER A 98 4.32 7.27 -4.25
N LYS A 99 5.53 6.72 -4.38
CA LYS A 99 5.87 5.73 -5.40
C LYS A 99 5.40 4.34 -4.96
N SER A 100 5.15 3.47 -5.92
CA SER A 100 4.82 2.07 -5.67
C SER A 100 6.06 1.18 -5.76
N ILE A 101 6.33 0.40 -4.72
CA ILE A 101 7.38 -0.62 -4.72
C ILE A 101 7.15 -1.69 -5.80
N CYS A 102 5.89 -1.92 -6.21
CA CYS A 102 5.54 -2.87 -7.26
C CYS A 102 6.10 -2.49 -8.65
N ARG A 103 6.53 -1.24 -8.83
CA ARG A 103 7.15 -0.76 -10.07
C ARG A 103 8.67 -0.91 -10.08
N GLN A 104 9.27 -1.37 -8.98
CA GLN A 104 10.70 -1.60 -8.91
C GLN A 104 11.08 -2.85 -9.70
N PRO A 105 12.28 -2.88 -10.29
CA PRO A 105 12.77 -4.09 -10.95
C PRO A 105 12.93 -5.21 -9.93
N THR A 106 12.69 -6.44 -10.38
CA THR A 106 12.81 -7.63 -9.54
C THR A 106 14.12 -8.38 -9.73
N PHE A 107 14.44 -9.28 -8.81
CA PHE A 107 15.41 -10.36 -9.05
C PHE A 107 14.79 -11.45 -9.92
N ASP A 108 15.62 -12.29 -10.51
CA ASP A 108 15.15 -13.49 -11.20
C ASP A 108 14.65 -14.51 -10.18
N PHE A 109 13.45 -15.03 -10.40
CA PHE A 109 12.84 -16.05 -9.57
C PHE A 109 12.02 -17.02 -10.42
N ASN A 110 11.89 -18.27 -9.95
CA ASN A 110 11.08 -19.28 -10.61
C ASN A 110 9.67 -19.31 -10.02
N GLY A 111 8.78 -18.47 -10.55
CA GLY A 111 7.40 -18.38 -10.08
C GLY A 111 6.67 -17.15 -10.59
N SER A 112 5.50 -16.88 -10.01
CA SER A 112 4.70 -15.71 -10.29
C SER A 112 4.64 -14.80 -9.07
N LEU A 113 4.92 -13.52 -9.28
CA LEU A 113 4.84 -12.47 -8.27
C LEU A 113 3.66 -11.54 -8.62
N ASN A 114 2.72 -11.39 -7.70
CA ASN A 114 1.60 -10.46 -7.81
C ASN A 114 1.77 -9.35 -6.78
N CYS A 115 1.81 -8.11 -7.23
CA CYS A 115 1.99 -6.95 -6.37
C CYS A 115 0.95 -5.87 -6.70
N SER A 116 0.31 -5.37 -5.66
CA SER A 116 -0.61 -4.24 -5.74
C SER A 116 -0.24 -3.22 -4.68
N SER A 117 -0.34 -1.94 -5.02
CA SER A 117 -0.07 -0.84 -4.10
C SER A 117 -1.13 0.25 -4.27
N GLN A 118 -1.53 0.85 -3.16
CA GLN A 118 -2.54 1.90 -3.10
C GLN A 118 -2.04 3.03 -2.20
N THR A 119 -1.94 4.23 -2.75
CA THR A 119 -1.76 5.46 -1.96
C THR A 119 -3.08 5.79 -1.27
N SER A 120 -3.04 6.27 -0.03
CA SER A 120 -4.19 6.48 0.86
C SER A 120 -5.24 7.49 0.39
N SER A 121 -5.06 8.07 -0.79
CA SER A 121 -6.09 8.83 -1.49
C SER A 121 -7.01 7.85 -2.24
N THR A 122 -8.23 7.73 -1.73
CA THR A 122 -9.39 7.04 -2.32
C THR A 122 -9.49 5.56 -1.97
N SER A 123 -10.14 5.30 -0.83
CA SER A 123 -10.92 4.09 -0.64
C SER A 123 -12.07 4.11 -1.65
N GLN A 124 -11.82 3.59 -2.85
CA GLN A 124 -12.88 3.07 -3.69
C GLN A 124 -12.78 1.54 -3.60
N ASN A 125 -13.70 0.96 -2.83
CA ASN A 125 -14.23 -0.36 -3.11
C ASN A 125 -14.38 -0.49 -4.62
N ASN A 126 -13.68 -1.44 -5.24
CA ASN A 126 -14.24 -2.19 -6.36
C ASN A 126 -13.55 -3.54 -6.44
N ASN A 127 -14.29 -4.51 -5.88
CA ASN A 127 -14.56 -5.81 -6.46
C ASN A 127 -14.08 -5.95 -7.92
N ALA A 128 -13.35 -7.04 -8.17
CA ALA A 128 -13.08 -7.66 -9.47
C ALA A 128 -13.46 -6.87 -10.74
N GLN A 129 -12.46 -6.37 -11.47
CA GLN A 129 -12.68 -5.97 -12.86
C GLN A 129 -11.62 -6.60 -13.77
N LYS A 130 -12.02 -7.75 -14.33
CA LYS A 130 -11.43 -8.36 -15.54
C LYS A 130 -11.43 -7.33 -16.68
N PRO A 131 -10.42 -7.35 -17.58
CA PRO A 131 -10.42 -6.50 -18.75
C PRO A 131 -11.34 -7.11 -19.80
N PHE A 132 -12.54 -6.56 -19.97
CA PHE A 132 -13.30 -6.74 -21.19
C PHE A 132 -13.44 -5.39 -21.87
N VAL A 133 -12.76 -5.27 -23.00
CA VAL A 133 -12.93 -4.23 -24.00
C VAL A 133 -14.40 -4.20 -24.40
N SER A 134 -15.08 -3.06 -24.23
CA SER A 134 -16.33 -2.79 -24.95
C SER A 134 -16.42 -1.31 -25.29
N VAL A 135 -16.40 -1.07 -26.60
CA VAL A 135 -16.45 0.23 -27.25
C VAL A 135 -17.85 0.82 -27.05
N LEU A 136 -17.93 2.00 -26.42
CA LEU A 136 -19.14 2.82 -26.32
C LEU A 136 -19.33 3.57 -27.65
N LEU A 137 -20.42 3.30 -28.37
CA LEU A 137 -20.98 4.24 -29.35
C LEU A 137 -22.14 5.00 -28.71
N SER A 138 -21.90 6.29 -28.48
CA SER A 138 -22.84 7.26 -27.93
C SER A 138 -23.89 7.66 -28.99
N VAL A 139 -25.17 7.61 -28.64
CA VAL A 139 -26.22 8.40 -29.32
C VAL A 139 -27.02 9.11 -28.23
N ALA A 140 -26.86 10.42 -28.13
CA ALA A 140 -27.66 11.28 -27.26
C ALA A 140 -28.49 12.22 -28.14
N PHE A 141 -29.80 12.06 -28.12
CA PHE A 141 -30.75 13.11 -28.51
C PHE A 141 -31.41 13.63 -27.22
N VAL A 142 -31.09 14.86 -26.84
CA VAL A 142 -31.75 15.55 -25.72
C VAL A 142 -32.96 16.28 -26.28
N VAL A 143 -34.14 15.88 -25.81
CA VAL A 143 -35.44 16.52 -26.05
C VAL A 143 -35.54 17.77 -25.17
N GLY A 144 -35.83 18.92 -25.77
CA GLY A 144 -36.03 20.20 -25.08
C GLY A 144 -37.36 20.28 -24.34
N ALA A 145 -37.34 20.91 -23.16
CA ALA A 145 -38.51 21.16 -22.32
C ALA A 145 -38.99 22.62 -22.41
N PHE A 146 -40.17 22.76 -23.01
CA PHE A 146 -41.33 23.62 -22.69
C PHE A 146 -41.12 24.95 -21.94
N ALA A 147 -41.39 26.06 -22.63
CA ALA A 147 -41.78 27.33 -22.03
C ALA A 147 -43.32 27.39 -21.96
N MET A 148 -43.87 27.47 -20.75
CA MET A 148 -45.28 27.78 -20.54
C MET A 148 -45.49 29.30 -20.62
N ALA A 149 -46.37 29.75 -21.51
CA ALA A 149 -46.89 31.11 -21.53
C ALA A 149 -48.39 31.07 -21.84
N SER A 150 -49.22 31.22 -20.80
CA SER A 150 -50.40 32.10 -20.67
C SER A 150 -51.25 31.66 -19.47
#